data_AF-A0A9X3HYD7-F1
#
_entry.id   AF-A0A9X3HYD7-F1
#
_cell.length_a   1.000
_cell.length_b   1.000
_cell.length_c   1.000
_cell.angle_alpha   90.00
_cell.angle_beta   90.00
_cell.angle_gamma   90.00
#
_symmetry.space_group_name_H-M   'P 1'
#
loop_
_entity.id
_entity.type
_entity.pdbx_description
1 polymer ?
#
loop_
_entity_poly.entity_id
_entity_poly.type
_entity_poly.pdbx_seq_one_letter_code
_entity_poly.pdbx_strand_id
1 'polypeptide(L)' 'MSSTIEECHFIVALTPEQLQGLLHQADTASRHLYCTFMSTTLPKDLLHQVNVSHIASLSFSDGHTLYPSPIDHCA' A
#
# COMPACT_ATOMS: atom_id res chain seq x y z
N MET A 1 -1.23 -26.76 -18.38
CA MET A 1 -1.61 -25.95 -17.21
C MET A 1 -0.49 -24.95 -17.00
N SER A 2 -0.63 -23.71 -17.48
CA SER A 2 0.37 -22.67 -17.28
C SER A 2 0.25 -22.17 -15.85
N SER A 3 1.17 -22.56 -15.00
CA SER A 3 1.38 -21.91 -13.70
C SER A 3 2.01 -20.55 -13.97
N THR A 4 1.19 -19.51 -14.14
CA THR A 4 1.67 -18.13 -14.06
C THR A 4 2.20 -17.92 -12.66
N ILE A 5 3.52 -17.89 -12.52
CA ILE A 5 4.17 -17.35 -11.32
C ILE A 5 3.92 -15.85 -11.41
N GLU A 6 2.88 -15.37 -10.73
CA GLU A 6 2.68 -13.93 -10.55
C GLU A 6 3.89 -13.40 -9.81
N GLU A 7 4.74 -12.65 -10.51
CA GLU A 7 5.87 -11.95 -9.92
C GLU A 7 5.36 -11.12 -8.74
N CYS A 8 5.96 -11.35 -7.58
CA CYS A 8 5.63 -10.67 -6.34
C CYS A 8 5.96 -9.17 -6.47
N HIS A 9 5.01 -8.37 -6.95
CA HIS A 9 5.18 -6.92 -7.13
C HIS A 9 5.06 -6.19 -5.79
N PHE A 10 6.10 -6.30 -4.97
CA PHE A 10 6.24 -5.50 -3.76
C PHE A 10 7.02 -4.22 -4.09
N ILE A 11 6.41 -3.07 -3.79
CA ILE A 11 7.10 -1.79 -3.86
C ILE A 11 7.52 -1.40 -2.43
N VAL A 12 8.78 -1.04 -2.25
CA VAL A 12 9.35 -0.69 -0.95
C VAL A 12 9.35 0.82 -0.75
N ALA A 13 8.72 1.30 0.33
CA ALA A 13 8.78 2.67 0.79
C ALA A 13 9.67 2.76 2.04
N LEU A 14 10.69 3.62 2.01
CA LEU A 14 11.62 3.77 3.13
C LEU A 14 11.17 4.83 4.14
N THR A 15 10.38 5.82 3.68
CA THR A 15 9.87 6.92 4.51
C THR A 15 8.40 7.24 4.20
N PRO A 16 7.68 7.93 5.11
CA PRO A 16 6.31 8.37 4.85
C PRO A 16 6.18 9.25 3.60
N GLU A 17 7.16 10.10 3.30
CA GLU A 17 7.15 10.98 2.11
C GLU A 17 7.26 10.17 0.82
N GLN A 18 8.07 9.10 0.84
CA GLN A 18 8.17 8.19 -0.30
C GLN A 18 6.86 7.42 -0.50
N LEU A 19 6.24 6.94 0.58
CA LEU A 19 4.92 6.31 0.52
C LEU A 19 3.90 7.26 -0.11
N GLN A 20 3.85 8.52 0.32
CA GLN A 20 2.97 9.52 -0.28
C GLN A 20 3.20 9.65 -1.79
N GLY A 21 4.46 9.73 -2.23
CA GLY A 21 4.79 9.78 -3.66
C GLY A 21 4.30 8.55 -4.43
N LEU A 22 4.40 7.36 -3.85
CA LEU A 22 3.95 6.09 -4.45
C LEU A 22 2.43 6.03 -4.58
N LEU A 23 1.67 6.52 -3.58
CA LEU A 23 0.21 6.52 -3.63
C LEU A 23 -0.36 7.38 -4.77
N HIS A 24 0.41 8.35 -5.28
CA HIS A 24 0.02 9.18 -6.42
C HIS A 24 0.40 8.57 -7.78
N GLN A 25 1.16 7.47 -7.82
CA GLN A 25 1.54 6.80 -9.07
C GLN A 25 0.43 5.86 -9.54
N ALA A 26 0.09 5.92 -10.83
CA ALA A 26 -0.98 5.08 -11.41
C ALA A 26 -0.70 3.56 -11.33
N ASP A 27 0.57 3.16 -11.22
CA ASP A 27 0.99 1.74 -11.22
C ASP A 27 0.95 1.08 -9.82
N THR A 28 0.56 1.81 -8.78
CA THR A 28 0.43 1.24 -7.42
C THR A 28 -0.93 0.63 -7.14
N ALA A 29 -1.90 0.82 -8.04
CA ALA A 29 -3.20 0.17 -7.94
C ALA A 29 -3.05 -1.35 -7.92
N SER A 30 -3.75 -2.00 -6.99
CA SER A 30 -3.73 -3.44 -6.71
C SER A 30 -2.35 -4.01 -6.33
N ARG A 31 -1.37 -3.17 -5.96
CA ARG A 31 -0.04 -3.63 -5.52
C ARG A 31 0.03 -3.79 -4.01
N HIS A 32 0.92 -4.65 -3.55
CA HIS A 32 1.31 -4.75 -2.14
C HIS A 32 2.51 -3.84 -1.89
N LEU A 33 2.40 -2.96 -0.91
CA LEU A 33 3.47 -2.05 -0.50
C LEU A 33 4.07 -2.52 0.83
N TYR A 34 5.39 -2.42 0.94
CA TYR A 34 6.11 -2.65 2.19
C TYR A 34 6.84 -1.39 2.63
N CYS A 35 6.54 -0.95 3.86
CA CYS A 35 7.18 0.17 4.52
C CYS A 35 8.28 -0.35 5.47
N THR A 36 9.49 0.20 5.37
CA THR A 36 10.57 -0.13 6.31
C THR A 36 10.46 0.61 7.65
N PHE A 37 9.42 1.43 7.82
CA PHE A 37 9.12 2.16 9.05
C PHE A 37 7.91 1.55 9.77
N MET A 38 7.73 1.91 11.04
CA MET A 38 6.66 1.37 11.90
C MET A 38 5.30 1.99 11.56
N SER A 39 4.21 1.26 11.77
CA SER A 39 2.85 1.78 11.56
C SER A 39 2.55 3.03 12.38
N THR A 40 3.14 3.14 13.58
CA THR A 40 2.98 4.29 14.49
C THR A 40 3.62 5.57 13.97
N THR A 41 4.54 5.49 13.01
CA THR A 41 5.16 6.69 12.39
C THR A 41 4.34 7.20 11.21
N LEU A 42 3.27 6.50 10.81
CA LEU A 42 2.42 6.92 9.71
C LEU A 42 1.55 8.12 10.13
N PRO A 43 1.66 9.28 9.47
CA PRO A 43 0.79 10.42 9.76
C PRO A 43 -0.68 10.09 9.48
N LYS A 44 -1.60 10.64 10.28
CA LYS A 44 -3.04 10.39 10.12
C LYS A 44 -3.57 10.79 8.74
N ASP A 45 -3.06 11.88 8.17
CA ASP A 45 -3.45 12.33 6.84
C ASP A 45 -3.02 11.34 5.75
N LEU A 46 -1.83 10.74 5.91
CA LEU A 46 -1.32 9.73 4.99
C LEU A 46 -2.07 8.40 5.16
N LEU A 47 -2.46 8.04 6.39
CA LEU A 47 -3.34 6.90 6.63
C LEU A 47 -4.68 7.05 5.91
N HIS A 48 -5.25 8.26 5.88
CA HIS A 48 -6.47 8.52 5.11
C HIS A 48 -6.24 8.31 3.62
N GLN A 49 -5.12 8.81 3.07
CA GLN A 49 -4.75 8.59 1.66
C GLN A 49 -4.56 7.10 1.34
N VAL A 50 -3.91 6.35 2.21
CA VAL A 50 -3.77 4.89 2.09
C VAL A 50 -5.15 4.22 2.03
N ASN A 51 -6.07 4.59 2.92
CA ASN A 51 -7.41 4.00 2.98
C ASN A 51 -8.28 4.29 1.75
N VAL A 52 -8.05 5.40 1.05
CA VAL A 52 -8.77 5.73 -0.20
C VAL A 52 -7.99 5.36 -1.46
N SER A 53 -6.78 4.82 -1.30
CA SER A 53 -5.96 4.34 -2.41
C SER A 53 -6.42 2.96 -2.88
N HIS A 54 -6.07 2.60 -4.11
CA HIS A 54 -6.42 1.31 -4.69
C HIS A 54 -5.36 0.23 -4.45
N ILE A 55 -4.43 0.41 -3.50
CA ILE A 55 -3.39 -0.59 -3.22
C ILE A 55 -4.02 -1.84 -2.57
N ALA A 56 -3.43 -3.01 -2.76
CA ALA A 56 -3.94 -4.26 -2.20
C ALA A 56 -3.65 -4.41 -0.70
N SER A 57 -2.44 -4.01 -0.26
CA SER A 57 -2.10 -3.94 1.16
C SER A 57 -0.90 -3.02 1.39
N LEU A 58 -0.75 -2.57 2.63
CA LEU A 58 0.42 -1.84 3.11
C LEU A 58 0.96 -2.50 4.38
N SER A 59 2.09 -3.18 4.28
CA SER A 59 2.77 -3.83 5.41
C SER A 59 3.88 -2.95 5.96
N PHE A 60 4.14 -3.04 7.26
CA PHE A 60 5.13 -2.23 7.98
C PHE A 60 6.21 -3.12 8.61
N SER A 61 7.33 -2.52 8.99
CA SER A 61 8.46 -3.24 9.58
C SER A 61 8.18 -3.79 10.99
N ASP A 62 7.14 -3.29 11.65
CA ASP A 62 6.65 -3.78 12.95
C ASP A 62 5.70 -4.97 12.83
N GLY A 63 5.50 -5.48 11.61
CA GLY A 63 4.61 -6.60 11.33
C GLY A 63 3.12 -6.21 11.21
N HIS A 64 2.78 -4.93 11.38
CA HIS A 64 1.43 -4.47 11.11
C HIS A 64 1.15 -4.47 9.59
N THR A 65 -0.08 -4.74 9.19
CA THR A 65 -0.50 -4.64 7.79
C THR A 65 -1.88 -4.01 7.71
N LEU A 66 -2.00 -2.99 6.86
CA LEU A 66 -3.26 -2.36 6.50
C LEU A 66 -3.78 -2.96 5.21
N TYR A 67 -5.09 -3.17 5.18
CA TYR A 67 -5.83 -3.56 3.98
C TYR A 67 -6.82 -2.44 3.68
N PRO A 68 -6.45 -1.50 2.80
CA PRO A 68 -7.38 -0.48 2.36
C PRO A 68 -8.60 -1.14 1.76
N SER A 69 -9.78 -0.82 2.29
CA SER A 69 -11.00 -1.22 1.62
C SER A 69 -11.01 -0.47 0.29
N PRO A 70 -11.17 -1.13 -0.87
CA PRO A 70 -11.63 -0.41 -2.03
C PRO A 70 -12.88 0.34 -1.58
N ILE A 71 -12.94 1.64 -1.84
CA ILE A 71 -14.21 2.35 -1.75
C ILE A 71 -15.13 1.56 -2.66
N ASP A 72 -16.02 0.76 -2.08
CA ASP A 72 -17.13 0.19 -2.80
C ASP A 72 -17.85 1.40 -3.39
N HIS A 73 -17.66 1.64 -4.68
CA HIS A 73 -18.65 2.33 -5.48
C HIS A 73 -19.88 1.42 -5.48
N CYS A 74 -20.58 1.39 -4.35
CA CYS A 74 -21.97 0.99 -4.31
C CYS A 74 -22.71 1.92 -5.26
N ALA A 75 -23.36 1.28 -6.24
CA ALA A 75 -24.21 1.83 -7.29
C ALA A 75 -25.28 2.79 -6.77
#